data_AF-A0A6M3IHK0-F1
#
_entry.id   AF-A0A6M3IHK0-F1
#
_cell.length_a   1.000
_cell.length_b   1.000
_cell.length_c   1.000
_cell.angle_alpha   90.00
_cell.angle_beta   90.00
_cell.angle_gamma   90.00
#
_symmetry.space_group_name_H-M   'P 1'
#
loop_
_entity.id
_entity.type
_entity.pdbx_description
1 polymer ?
#
loop_
_entity_poly.entity_id
_entity_poly.type
_entity_poly.pdbx_seq_one_letter_code
_entity_poly.pdbx_strand_id
1 'polypeptide(L)'
;MKTPKEYLDDIDFKFKAHVVAKQSRFDISWGRWSHLMNREINQRIADNDPESLRLRYVTVYWILMSQRLELSYRRKWLYKVTMKVLKTESEEVKKIILSEAEPAKIEKFDLAKLIIGSNV
;
A
#
# COMPACT_ATOMS: atom_id res chain seq x y z
N MET A 1 -11.63 8.37 14.51
CA MET A 1 -10.59 7.41 14.09
C MET A 1 -10.62 7.37 12.57
N LYS A 2 -9.47 7.34 11.89
CA LYS A 2 -9.45 7.34 10.42
C LYS A 2 -10.13 6.08 9.88
N THR A 3 -10.81 6.18 8.76
CA THR A 3 -11.36 5.05 8.01
C THR A 3 -10.28 4.45 7.09
N PRO A 4 -10.45 3.21 6.59
CA PRO A 4 -9.54 2.60 5.62
C PRO A 4 -9.39 3.45 4.35
N LYS A 5 -10.47 4.12 3.95
CA LYS A 5 -10.48 5.07 2.84
C LYS A 5 -9.58 6.28 3.13
N GLU A 6 -9.65 6.86 4.33
CA GLU A 6 -8.80 8.00 4.68
C GLU A 6 -7.30 7.64 4.67
N TYR A 7 -6.91 6.43 5.10
CA TYR A 7 -5.51 6.00 4.91
C TYR A 7 -5.14 5.83 3.45
N LEU A 8 -6.06 5.31 2.62
CA LEU A 8 -5.82 5.19 1.19
C LEU A 8 -5.57 6.56 0.55
N ASP A 9 -6.40 7.54 0.90
CA ASP A 9 -6.28 8.92 0.41
C ASP A 9 -4.95 9.56 0.87
N ASP A 10 -4.54 9.32 2.12
CA ASP A 10 -3.24 9.74 2.65
C ASP A 10 -2.07 9.11 1.88
N ILE A 11 -2.12 7.80 1.61
CA ILE A 11 -1.11 7.08 0.82
C ILE A 11 -1.01 7.67 -0.58
N ASP A 12 -2.14 7.87 -1.26
CA ASP A 12 -2.20 8.45 -2.61
C ASP A 12 -1.60 9.85 -2.64
N PHE A 13 -1.95 10.69 -1.66
CA PHE A 13 -1.41 12.04 -1.52
C PHE A 13 0.11 12.02 -1.34
N LYS A 14 0.61 11.22 -0.39
CA LYS A 14 2.05 11.12 -0.12
C LYS A 14 2.82 10.55 -1.30
N PHE A 15 2.28 9.53 -1.96
CA PHE A 15 2.89 8.94 -3.15
C PHE A 15 3.07 9.99 -4.24
N LYS A 16 2.01 10.72 -4.59
CA LYS A 16 2.08 11.77 -5.63
C LYS A 16 3.11 12.84 -5.28
N ALA A 17 3.13 13.30 -4.03
CA ALA A 17 4.09 14.30 -3.57
C ALA A 17 5.55 13.82 -3.74
N HIS A 18 5.87 12.58 -3.34
CA HIS A 18 7.23 12.05 -3.46
C HIS A 18 7.63 11.75 -4.90
N VAL A 19 6.69 11.32 -5.76
CA VAL A 19 6.94 11.18 -7.20
C VAL A 19 7.32 12.52 -7.84
N VAL A 20 6.59 13.59 -7.52
CA VAL A 20 6.88 14.95 -8.01
C VAL A 20 8.23 15.43 -7.49
N ALA A 21 8.52 15.22 -6.21
CA ALA A 21 9.80 15.56 -5.59
C ALA A 21 10.97 14.66 -6.03
N LYS A 22 10.71 13.59 -6.81
CA LYS A 22 11.69 12.58 -7.23
C LYS A 22 12.42 11.97 -6.04
N GLN A 23 11.67 11.59 -5.00
CA GLN A 23 12.20 10.96 -3.81
C GLN A 23 12.01 9.44 -3.84
N SER A 24 12.95 8.72 -3.25
CA SER A 24 12.87 7.27 -3.03
C SER A 24 11.95 6.95 -1.86
N ARG A 25 11.46 5.70 -1.78
CA ARG A 25 10.81 5.17 -0.57
C ARG A 25 11.75 5.14 0.65
N PHE A 26 13.05 5.23 0.44
CA PHE A 26 14.06 5.29 1.49
C PHE A 26 14.31 6.72 2.00
N ASP A 27 13.61 7.71 1.46
CA ASP A 27 13.64 9.08 1.98
C ASP A 27 13.08 9.13 3.42
N ILE A 28 13.69 9.96 4.26
CA ILE A 28 13.32 10.12 5.68
C ILE A 28 11.86 10.58 5.82
N SER A 29 11.36 11.46 4.93
CA SER A 29 9.98 11.93 5.01
C SER A 29 8.98 10.81 4.73
N TRP A 30 9.27 9.94 3.75
CA TRP A 30 8.46 8.75 3.47
C TRP A 30 8.53 7.76 4.63
N GLY A 31 9.75 7.47 5.10
CA GLY A 31 10.01 6.50 6.16
C GLY A 31 9.31 6.86 7.46
N ARG A 32 9.47 8.11 7.93
CA ARG A 32 8.86 8.57 9.19
C ARG A 32 7.33 8.55 9.12
N TRP A 33 6.75 9.06 8.03
CA TRP A 33 5.29 9.05 7.87
C TRP A 33 4.75 7.61 7.77
N SER A 34 5.40 6.75 6.98
CA SER A 34 5.00 5.35 6.82
C SER A 34 5.06 4.59 8.15
N HIS A 35 6.10 4.82 8.96
CA HIS A 35 6.23 4.21 10.28
C HIS A 35 5.06 4.58 11.20
N LEU A 36 4.69 5.87 11.26
CA LEU A 36 3.58 6.34 12.10
C LEU A 36 2.24 5.76 11.65
N MET A 37 1.96 5.78 10.34
CA MET A 37 0.74 5.21 9.79
C MET A 37 0.63 3.70 10.07
N ASN A 38 1.70 2.94 9.82
CA ASN A 38 1.70 1.49 10.07
C ASN A 38 1.57 1.17 11.55
N ARG A 39 2.16 1.98 12.44
CA ARG A 39 2.00 1.81 13.89
C ARG A 39 0.54 1.97 14.30
N GLU A 40 -0.13 3.00 13.77
CA GLU A 40 -1.55 3.26 14.04
C GLU A 40 -2.43 2.11 13.52
N ILE A 41 -2.21 1.66 12.28
CA ILE A 41 -2.95 0.53 11.67
C ILE A 41 -2.74 -0.76 12.49
N ASN A 42 -1.50 -1.09 12.86
CA ASN A 42 -1.20 -2.29 13.63
C ASN A 42 -1.83 -2.27 15.02
N GLN A 43 -1.85 -1.10 15.67
CA GLN A 43 -2.52 -0.95 16.97
C GLN A 43 -4.02 -1.23 16.83
N ARG A 44 -4.68 -0.66 15.82
CA ARG A 44 -6.11 -0.90 15.57
C ARG A 44 -6.42 -2.37 15.29
N ILE A 45 -5.57 -3.04 14.52
CA ILE A 45 -5.72 -4.48 14.26
C ILE A 45 -5.58 -5.28 15.56
N ALA A 46 -4.62 -4.92 16.43
CA ALA A 46 -4.44 -5.56 17.73
C ALA A 46 -5.64 -5.32 18.68
N ASP A 47 -6.27 -4.15 18.58
CA ASP A 47 -7.45 -3.75 19.35
C ASP A 47 -8.76 -4.35 18.80
N ASN A 48 -8.68 -5.28 17.83
CA ASN A 48 -9.82 -5.94 17.18
C ASN A 48 -10.82 -4.95 16.54
N ASP A 49 -10.31 -3.90 15.90
CA ASP A 49 -11.14 -2.94 15.15
C ASP A 49 -12.05 -3.67 14.13
N PRO A 50 -13.35 -3.33 14.02
CA PRO A 50 -14.26 -3.95 13.05
C PRO A 50 -13.76 -3.87 11.59
N GLU A 51 -12.92 -2.90 11.27
CA GLU A 51 -12.33 -2.69 9.95
C GLU A 51 -10.98 -3.39 9.77
N SER A 52 -10.53 -4.20 10.74
CA SER A 52 -9.20 -4.86 10.75
C SER A 52 -8.83 -5.53 9.43
N LEU A 53 -9.78 -6.17 8.74
CA LEU A 53 -9.51 -6.81 7.46
C LEU A 53 -9.25 -5.79 6.34
N ARG A 54 -10.04 -4.72 6.25
CA ARG A 54 -9.78 -3.61 5.30
C ARG A 54 -8.47 -2.90 5.63
N LEU A 55 -8.14 -2.74 6.92
CA LEU A 55 -6.87 -2.17 7.37
C LEU A 55 -5.66 -3.02 6.96
N ARG A 56 -5.78 -4.36 6.96
CA ARG A 56 -4.73 -5.24 6.39
C ARG A 56 -4.52 -4.98 4.91
N TYR A 57 -5.60 -4.80 4.14
CA TYR A 57 -5.50 -4.42 2.73
C TYR A 57 -4.90 -3.03 2.52
N VAL A 58 -5.13 -2.07 3.42
CA VAL A 58 -4.43 -0.77 3.41
C VAL A 58 -2.91 -0.97 3.54
N THR A 59 -2.45 -1.86 4.43
CA THR A 59 -1.03 -2.20 4.54
C THR A 59 -0.47 -2.78 3.24
N VAL A 60 -1.21 -3.68 2.57
CA VAL A 60 -0.82 -4.23 1.26
C VAL A 60 -0.72 -3.13 0.21
N TYR A 61 -1.72 -2.24 0.17
CA TYR A 61 -1.72 -1.10 -0.73
C TYR A 61 -0.50 -0.20 -0.51
N TRP A 62 -0.16 0.10 0.75
CA TRP A 62 1.05 0.85 1.09
C TRP A 62 2.34 0.18 0.60
N ILE A 63 2.46 -1.15 0.72
CA ILE A 63 3.62 -1.91 0.21
C ILE A 63 3.75 -1.72 -1.31
N LEU A 64 2.65 -1.94 -2.04
CA LEU A 64 2.60 -1.79 -3.49
C LEU A 64 2.98 -0.37 -3.92
N MET A 65 2.43 0.64 -3.24
CA MET A 65 2.73 2.05 -3.52
C MET A 65 4.19 2.41 -3.20
N SER A 66 4.76 1.85 -2.14
CA SER A 66 6.19 2.00 -1.81
C SER A 66 7.09 1.40 -2.88
N GLN A 67 6.77 0.21 -3.40
CA GLN A 67 7.52 -0.42 -4.50
C GLN A 67 7.41 0.40 -5.79
N ARG A 68 6.20 0.87 -6.13
CA ARG A 68 5.98 1.77 -7.27
C ARG A 68 6.80 3.05 -7.13
N LEU A 69 6.86 3.64 -5.93
CA LEU A 69 7.63 4.86 -5.68
C LEU A 69 9.11 4.64 -5.96
N GLU A 70 9.66 3.52 -5.48
CA GLU A 70 11.07 3.18 -5.72
C GLU A 70 11.38 2.98 -7.22
N LEU A 71 10.49 2.33 -7.96
CA LEU A 71 10.67 2.17 -9.40
C LEU A 71 10.56 3.50 -10.15
N SER A 72 9.63 4.38 -9.74
CA SER A 72 9.49 5.74 -10.27
C SER A 72 10.75 6.57 -10.01
N TYR A 73 11.35 6.44 -8.83
CA TYR A 73 12.61 7.11 -8.49
C TYR A 73 13.79 6.60 -9.33
N ARG A 74 13.94 5.27 -9.47
CA ARG A 74 15.06 4.66 -10.20
C ARG A 74 15.04 4.95 -11.71
N ARG A 75 13.91 5.38 -12.28
CA ARG A 75 13.74 5.80 -13.69
C ARG A 75 14.30 4.81 -14.73
N LYS A 76 14.37 3.52 -14.42
CA LYS A 76 14.88 2.51 -15.37
C LYS A 76 13.75 2.04 -16.28
N TRP A 77 13.91 2.28 -17.57
CA TRP A 77 13.02 1.81 -18.65
C TRP A 77 12.73 0.30 -18.60
N LEU A 78 13.65 -0.50 -18.06
CA LEU A 78 13.52 -1.95 -17.88
C LEU A 78 12.37 -2.35 -16.93
N TYR A 79 11.88 -1.45 -16.09
CA TYR A 79 10.80 -1.77 -15.14
C TYR A 79 9.39 -1.36 -15.64
N LYS A 80 9.22 -1.05 -16.93
CA LYS A 80 7.90 -0.69 -17.48
C LYS A 80 6.85 -1.77 -17.24
N VAL A 81 7.23 -3.05 -17.41
CA VAL A 81 6.32 -4.19 -17.17
C VAL A 81 5.99 -4.29 -15.68
N THR A 82 6.98 -4.29 -14.80
CA THR A 82 6.79 -4.35 -13.34
C THR A 82 5.94 -3.19 -12.84
N MET A 83 6.17 -1.97 -13.33
CA MET A 83 5.35 -0.81 -12.99
C MET A 83 3.88 -0.98 -13.41
N LYS A 84 3.63 -1.60 -14.57
CA LYS A 84 2.27 -1.90 -15.03
C LYS A 84 1.59 -2.93 -14.13
N VAL A 85 2.30 -4.00 -13.76
CA VAL A 85 1.80 -5.03 -12.83
C VAL A 85 1.44 -4.41 -11.48
N LEU A 86 2.38 -3.70 -10.85
CA LEU A 86 2.14 -3.06 -9.56
C LEU A 86 1.00 -2.04 -9.60
N LYS A 87 0.85 -1.31 -10.72
CA LYS A 87 -0.29 -0.41 -10.91
C LYS A 87 -1.60 -1.21 -10.89
N THR A 88 -1.71 -2.26 -11.69
CA THR A 88 -2.91 -3.12 -11.74
C THR A 88 -3.23 -3.69 -10.36
N GLU A 89 -2.27 -4.32 -9.69
CA GLU A 89 -2.47 -4.90 -8.35
C GLU A 89 -2.91 -3.85 -7.33
N SER A 90 -2.29 -2.65 -7.36
CA SER A 90 -2.69 -1.59 -6.43
C SER A 90 -4.12 -1.10 -6.67
N GLU A 91 -4.59 -1.05 -7.92
CA GLU A 91 -5.98 -0.68 -8.24
C GLU A 91 -6.96 -1.77 -7.81
N GLU A 92 -6.60 -3.05 -7.90
CA GLU A 92 -7.41 -4.17 -7.40
C GLU A 92 -7.56 -4.12 -5.87
N VAL A 93 -6.44 -3.92 -5.15
CA VAL A 93 -6.47 -3.76 -3.69
C VAL A 93 -7.25 -2.50 -3.29
N LYS A 94 -7.10 -1.40 -4.01
CA LYS A 94 -7.89 -0.17 -3.79
C LYS A 94 -9.39 -0.43 -3.92
N LYS A 95 -9.83 -1.18 -4.93
CA LYS A 95 -11.25 -1.56 -5.08
C LYS A 95 -11.74 -2.39 -3.90
N ILE A 96 -10.93 -3.32 -3.40
CA ILE A 96 -11.26 -4.11 -2.21
C ILE A 96 -11.48 -3.20 -0.99
N ILE A 97 -10.57 -2.26 -0.74
CA ILE A 97 -10.66 -1.33 0.40
C ILE A 97 -11.92 -0.47 0.32
N LEU A 98 -12.27 -0.02 -0.89
CA LEU A 98 -13.43 0.84 -1.15
C LEU A 98 -14.76 0.09 -1.28
N SER A 99 -14.74 -1.23 -1.46
CA SER A 99 -15.98 -2.00 -1.60
C SER A 99 -16.73 -2.11 -0.28
N GLU A 100 -18.03 -1.82 -0.29
CA GLU A 100 -18.92 -2.00 0.85
C GLU A 100 -19.23 -3.47 1.15
N ALA A 101 -18.94 -4.38 0.20
CA ALA A 101 -19.20 -5.81 0.34
C ALA A 101 -18.34 -6.45 1.44
N GLU A 102 -18.95 -7.37 2.21
CA GLU A 102 -18.24 -8.11 3.25
C GLU A 102 -17.04 -8.88 2.68
N PRO A 103 -15.89 -8.84 3.36
CA PRO A 103 -14.62 -9.38 2.87
C PRO A 103 -14.55 -10.91 2.81
N ALA A 104 -15.63 -11.63 3.18
CA ALA A 104 -15.74 -13.09 3.10
C ALA A 104 -15.59 -13.65 1.66
N LYS A 105 -15.67 -12.80 0.63
CA LYS A 105 -15.46 -13.19 -0.78
C LYS A 105 -14.04 -12.97 -1.32
N ILE A 106 -13.11 -12.48 -0.49
CA ILE A 106 -11.71 -12.22 -0.91
C ILE A 106 -10.77 -13.33 -0.37
N GLU A 107 -11.32 -14.48 -0.01
CA GLU A 107 -10.53 -15.69 0.22
C GLU A 107 -9.99 -16.24 -1.10
N LYS A 108 -8.84 -15.69 -1.51
CA LYS A 108 -7.78 -16.31 -2.33
C LYS A 108 -6.68 -15.33 -2.75
N PHE A 109 -6.58 -14.14 -2.14
CA PHE A 109 -5.40 -13.31 -2.35
C PHE A 109 -4.31 -13.74 -1.38
N ASP A 110 -3.33 -14.47 -1.91
CA ASP A 110 -2.21 -15.02 -1.14
C ASP A 110 -1.27 -13.87 -0.70
N LEU A 111 -1.61 -13.25 0.44
CA LEU A 111 -0.83 -12.18 1.08
C LEU A 111 0.64 -12.58 1.27
N ALA A 112 0.94 -13.88 1.40
CA ALA A 112 2.30 -14.38 1.56
C ALA A 112 3.14 -14.21 0.29
N LYS A 113 2.55 -14.34 -0.91
CA LYS A 113 3.27 -14.11 -2.18
C LYS A 113 3.74 -12.68 -2.35
N LEU A 114 2.98 -11.71 -1.83
CA LEU A 114 3.27 -10.28 -1.97
C LEU A 114 4.37 -9.79 -1.02
N ILE A 115 4.50 -10.43 0.15
CA ILE A 115 5.53 -10.12 1.16
C ILE A 115 6.85 -10.85 0.83
N ILE A 116 6.79 -12.06 0.27
CA ILE A 116 7.96 -12.93 0.06
C ILE A 116 8.61 -12.78 -1.33
N GLY A 117 7.97 -12.10 -2.29
CA GLY A 117 8.53 -11.82 -3.63
C GLY A 117 9.79 -10.91 -3.67
N SER A 118 10.46 -10.68 -2.54
CA SER A 118 11.74 -9.97 -2.43
C SER A 118 12.97 -10.90 -2.50
N ASN A 119 12.79 -12.21 -2.71
CA ASN A 119 13.89 -13.18 -2.87
C ASN A 119 13.73 -13.98 -4.18
N VAL A 120 13.97 -13.33 -5.33
CA VAL A 120 14.55 -13.94 -6.53
C VAL A 120 15.49 -12.92 -7.17
#